data_AF-A0A7K4K7V0-F1
#
_entry.id   AF-A0A7K4K7V0-F1
#
_cell.length_a   1.000
_cell.length_b   1.000
_cell.length_c   1.000
_cell.angle_alpha   90.00
_cell.angle_beta   90.00
_cell.angle_gamma   90.00
#
_symmetry.space_group_name_H-M   'P 1'
#
loop_
_entity.id
_entity.type
_entity.pdbx_description
1 polymer ?
#
loop_
_entity_poly.entity_id
_entity_poly.type
_entity_poly.pdbx_seq_one_letter_code
_entity_poly.pdbx_strand_id
1 'polypeptide(L)'
;MAEQCAATNLKPLAVTAGVPSFYTWTSAVGFAKGDLLCKHMCRAVGKEFMVSREDSFIDGTRCEQDNPELHGTLHLCVMGSCKAFGCDGQMGSTKTVDSCKVCGGDNTTCTKVSGSYAEGKAKEYITFLSLPPNSTSVRVINRKPLFTHLAVKVKGEYVVAGKGKISLNVTYPSVLEDSQIKYKVFLTKGNLPSLEEVRVDGPTQEEIEIQVYRRYAKEYGRATNPDITFSYFVPKENLSYVWIPQKGQCSETCGEGEVRTSSAKNRVRLKGS
;
A
#
# COMPACT_ATOMS: atom_id res chain seq x y z
N MET A 1 -12.32 4.98 15.75
CA MET A 1 -13.77 4.78 15.46
C MET A 1 -14.33 3.46 15.98
N ALA A 2 -13.76 2.30 15.62
CA ALA A 2 -14.32 1.01 16.03
C ALA A 2 -14.44 0.86 17.57
N GLU A 3 -13.42 1.28 18.31
CA GLU A 3 -13.44 1.29 19.79
C GLU A 3 -14.54 2.20 20.37
N GLN A 4 -14.70 3.42 19.83
CA GLN A 4 -15.76 4.36 20.24
C GLN A 4 -17.16 3.77 19.96
N CYS A 5 -17.36 3.08 18.83
CA CYS A 5 -18.59 2.32 18.58
C CYS A 5 -18.79 1.18 19.59
N ALA A 6 -17.76 0.38 19.85
CA ALA A 6 -17.81 -0.77 20.75
C ALA A 6 -18.10 -0.37 22.21
N ALA A 7 -17.69 0.83 22.64
CA ALA A 7 -18.04 1.38 23.94
C ALA A 7 -19.56 1.51 24.16
N THR A 8 -20.35 1.54 23.08
CA THR A 8 -21.82 1.61 23.14
C THR A 8 -22.52 0.25 23.06
N ASN A 9 -21.78 -0.88 23.08
CA ASN A 9 -22.35 -2.23 23.00
C ASN A 9 -23.35 -2.53 24.13
N LEU A 10 -23.13 -1.94 25.31
CA LEU A 10 -23.99 -2.11 26.49
C LEU A 10 -25.22 -1.19 26.48
N LYS A 11 -25.33 -0.25 25.53
CA LYS A 11 -26.50 0.61 25.39
C LYS A 11 -27.52 -0.11 24.49
N PRO A 12 -28.72 -0.49 24.97
CA PRO A 12 -29.70 -1.18 24.13
C PRO A 12 -30.22 -0.28 23.00
N LEU A 13 -30.70 -0.89 21.92
CA LEU A 13 -31.45 -0.23 20.85
C LEU A 13 -32.81 -0.91 20.71
N ALA A 14 -33.88 -0.13 20.81
CA ALA A 14 -35.23 -0.62 20.57
C ALA A 14 -35.58 -0.50 19.07
N VAL A 15 -35.06 -1.44 18.27
CA VAL A 15 -35.41 -1.51 16.83
C VAL A 15 -36.88 -1.93 16.66
N THR A 16 -37.36 -2.79 17.55
CA THR A 16 -38.78 -3.14 17.69
C THR A 16 -39.34 -2.42 18.92
N ALA A 17 -40.51 -1.80 18.77
CA ALA A 17 -41.14 -1.04 19.85
C ALA A 17 -41.26 -1.89 21.13
N GLY A 18 -40.66 -1.40 22.22
CA GLY A 18 -40.72 -2.03 23.54
C GLY A 18 -39.74 -3.20 23.78
N VAL A 19 -38.95 -3.63 22.80
CA VAL A 19 -37.97 -4.73 22.98
C VAL A 19 -36.53 -4.21 22.87
N PRO A 20 -35.80 -4.07 23.99
CA PRO A 20 -34.41 -3.67 23.95
C PRO A 20 -33.56 -4.79 23.35
N SER A 21 -32.81 -4.48 22.30
CA SER A 21 -31.86 -5.39 21.66
C SER A 21 -30.43 -4.88 21.81
N PHE A 22 -29.49 -5.79 22.04
CA PHE A 22 -28.06 -5.48 22.15
C PHE A 22 -27.35 -5.94 20.89
N TYR A 23 -26.38 -5.12 20.45
CA TYR A 23 -25.60 -5.38 19.25
C TYR A 23 -24.14 -5.12 19.54
N THR A 24 -23.28 -5.84 18.82
CA THR A 24 -21.86 -5.48 18.73
C THR A 24 -21.71 -4.45 17.61
N TRP A 25 -21.13 -3.31 17.93
CA TRP A 25 -20.96 -2.18 17.01
C TRP A 25 -19.52 -2.09 16.50
N THR A 26 -19.37 -1.70 15.24
CA THR A 26 -18.09 -1.34 14.64
C THR A 26 -18.24 -0.06 13.80
N SER A 27 -17.12 0.45 13.29
CA SER A 27 -17.11 1.63 12.43
C SER A 27 -17.96 1.43 11.17
N ALA A 28 -18.70 2.47 10.77
CA ALA A 28 -19.45 2.51 9.52
C ALA A 28 -18.62 3.01 8.32
N VAL A 29 -17.30 3.12 8.45
CA VAL A 29 -16.37 3.51 7.37
C VAL A 29 -16.54 2.61 6.15
N GLY A 30 -16.43 3.20 4.95
CA GLY A 30 -16.76 2.55 3.68
C GLY A 30 -18.24 2.49 3.34
N PHE A 31 -19.14 2.78 4.30
CA PHE A 31 -20.60 2.86 4.10
C PHE A 31 -21.15 4.26 4.36
N ALA A 32 -20.70 4.90 5.44
CA ALA A 32 -20.99 6.28 5.79
C ALA A 32 -19.72 7.12 5.68
N LYS A 33 -19.87 8.36 5.22
CA LYS A 33 -18.77 9.29 4.95
C LYS A 33 -19.11 10.71 5.38
N GLY A 34 -18.10 11.57 5.42
CA GLY A 34 -18.20 12.97 5.76
C GLY A 34 -18.85 13.21 7.13
N ASP A 35 -19.69 14.24 7.20
CA ASP A 35 -20.37 14.63 8.44
C ASP A 35 -21.30 13.54 8.97
N LEU A 36 -21.91 12.74 8.10
CA LEU A 36 -22.75 11.62 8.52
C LEU A 36 -21.94 10.59 9.32
N LEU A 37 -20.71 10.32 8.89
CA LEU A 37 -19.80 9.44 9.63
C LEU A 37 -19.43 10.06 10.99
N CYS A 38 -19.09 11.35 11.02
CA CYS A 38 -18.68 12.05 12.25
C CYS A 38 -19.79 12.21 13.29
N LYS A 39 -21.07 12.14 12.89
CA LYS A 39 -22.22 11.99 13.79
C LYS A 39 -22.33 10.57 14.39
N HIS A 40 -21.20 10.02 14.84
CA HIS A 40 -21.08 8.75 15.54
C HIS A 40 -21.81 7.57 14.86
N MET A 41 -21.73 7.49 13.52
CA MET A 41 -22.38 6.44 12.75
C MET A 41 -21.64 5.11 12.94
N CYS A 42 -22.35 4.11 13.46
CA CYS A 42 -21.82 2.78 13.71
C CYS A 42 -22.64 1.71 12.99
N ARG A 43 -21.96 0.65 12.55
CA ARG A 43 -22.58 -0.52 11.92
C ARG A 43 -22.73 -1.64 12.93
N ALA A 44 -23.89 -2.29 12.94
CA ALA A 44 -24.10 -3.50 13.73
C ALA A 44 -23.39 -4.70 13.05
N VAL A 45 -22.48 -5.35 13.76
CA VAL A 45 -21.71 -6.50 13.26
C VAL A 45 -22.66 -7.66 12.95
N GLY A 46 -22.53 -8.24 11.76
CA GLY A 46 -23.38 -9.34 11.30
C GLY A 46 -24.81 -8.92 10.94
N LYS A 47 -25.11 -7.61 10.90
CA LYS A 47 -26.40 -7.05 10.48
C LYS A 47 -26.20 -6.04 9.35
N GLU A 48 -27.30 -5.70 8.68
CA GLU A 48 -27.33 -4.82 7.51
C GLU A 48 -27.91 -3.43 7.83
N PHE A 49 -27.66 -2.92 9.03
CA PHE A 49 -28.10 -1.58 9.42
C PHE A 49 -27.02 -0.82 10.18
N MET A 50 -27.15 0.51 10.13
CA MET A 50 -26.25 1.46 10.75
C MET A 50 -27.09 2.52 11.47
N VAL A 51 -26.62 2.98 12.63
CA VAL A 51 -27.28 4.04 13.38
C VAL A 51 -26.25 4.94 14.07
N SER A 52 -26.67 6.16 14.37
CA SER A 52 -25.98 7.03 15.31
C SER A 52 -26.05 6.42 16.70
N ARG A 53 -24.91 6.28 17.38
CA ARG A 53 -24.87 5.72 18.74
C ARG A 53 -24.73 6.77 19.84
N GLU A 54 -24.18 7.92 19.48
CA GLU A 54 -24.03 9.12 20.31
C GLU A 54 -24.17 10.37 19.40
N ASP A 55 -23.86 11.55 19.92
CA ASP A 55 -23.96 12.81 19.17
C ASP A 55 -22.88 12.95 18.10
N SER A 56 -21.62 12.64 18.45
CA SER A 56 -20.49 12.70 17.52
C SER A 56 -19.31 11.86 18.01
N PHE A 57 -18.45 11.43 17.08
CA PHE A 57 -17.14 10.89 17.45
C PHE A 57 -16.26 11.98 18.09
N ILE A 58 -15.33 11.56 18.95
CA ILE A 58 -14.40 12.46 19.63
C ILE A 58 -13.61 13.28 18.61
N ASP A 59 -13.43 14.57 18.88
CA ASP A 59 -12.65 15.47 18.05
C ASP A 59 -11.23 14.93 17.79
N GLY A 60 -10.79 14.98 16.53
CA GLY A 60 -9.54 14.36 16.09
C GLY A 60 -9.68 12.89 15.64
N THR A 61 -10.88 12.31 15.70
CA THR A 61 -11.12 10.99 15.08
C THR A 61 -11.08 11.11 13.55
N ARG A 62 -10.29 10.26 12.87
CA ARG A 62 -10.21 10.19 11.39
C ARG A 62 -11.58 9.95 10.76
N CYS A 63 -11.90 10.65 9.67
CA CYS A 63 -13.12 10.43 8.88
C CYS A 63 -12.81 10.25 7.38
N GLU A 64 -13.64 9.47 6.68
CA GLU A 64 -13.55 9.30 5.24
C GLU A 64 -14.39 10.40 4.55
N GLN A 65 -13.86 11.00 3.48
CA GLN A 65 -14.56 12.03 2.69
C GLN A 65 -14.71 11.59 1.24
N ASP A 66 -15.82 11.96 0.59
CA ASP A 66 -16.10 11.59 -0.80
C ASP A 66 -15.37 12.44 -1.84
N ASN A 67 -14.81 13.59 -1.45
CA ASN A 67 -14.23 14.53 -2.39
C ASN A 67 -12.82 14.10 -2.84
N PRO A 68 -12.64 13.70 -4.12
CA PRO A 68 -11.34 13.29 -4.65
C PRO A 68 -10.32 14.44 -4.70
N GLU A 69 -10.76 15.69 -4.75
CA GLU A 69 -9.91 16.88 -4.82
C GLU A 69 -9.14 17.16 -3.53
N LEU A 70 -9.56 16.53 -2.42
CA LEU A 70 -8.91 16.62 -1.11
C LEU A 70 -7.90 15.49 -0.87
N HIS A 71 -7.56 14.71 -1.90
CA HIS A 71 -6.51 13.69 -1.83
C HIS A 71 -5.17 14.30 -1.40
N GLY A 72 -4.69 13.93 -0.22
CA GLY A 72 -3.45 14.47 0.37
C GLY A 72 -3.68 15.44 1.53
N THR A 73 -4.95 15.72 1.87
CA THR A 73 -5.32 16.39 3.12
C THR A 73 -5.82 15.39 4.15
N LEU A 74 -5.70 15.77 5.41
CA LEU A 74 -6.07 14.96 6.55
C LEU A 74 -7.51 15.26 6.95
N HIS A 75 -8.33 14.25 7.16
CA HIS A 75 -9.75 14.43 7.51
C HIS A 75 -10.04 13.98 8.94
N LEU A 76 -10.57 14.90 9.74
CA LEU A 76 -10.82 14.69 11.16
C LEU A 76 -12.23 15.17 11.55
N CYS A 77 -12.88 14.45 12.45
CA CYS A 77 -14.11 14.91 13.08
C CYS A 77 -13.80 16.09 14.01
N VAL A 78 -14.57 17.16 13.87
CA VAL A 78 -14.59 18.33 14.75
C VAL A 78 -16.04 18.73 14.97
N MET A 79 -16.52 18.63 16.20
CA MET A 79 -17.90 18.92 16.59
C MET A 79 -18.94 18.18 15.72
N GLY A 80 -18.68 16.91 15.41
CA GLY A 80 -19.58 16.08 14.60
C GLY A 80 -19.56 16.35 13.09
N SER A 81 -18.71 17.24 12.59
CA SER A 81 -18.46 17.45 11.16
C SER A 81 -17.08 16.95 10.75
N CYS A 82 -16.95 16.41 9.54
CA CYS A 82 -15.68 15.97 8.97
C CYS A 82 -14.97 17.17 8.33
N LYS A 83 -13.89 17.64 8.94
CA LYS A 83 -13.11 18.81 8.50
C LYS A 83 -11.80 18.38 7.86
N ALA A 84 -11.38 19.14 6.85
CA ALA A 84 -10.10 18.95 6.17
C ALA A 84 -9.00 19.78 6.84
N PHE A 85 -7.82 19.18 6.95
CA PHE A 85 -6.61 19.76 7.52
C PHE A 85 -5.48 19.64 6.50
N GLY A 86 -4.74 20.71 6.31
CA GLY A 86 -3.52 20.69 5.52
C GLY A 86 -2.44 19.83 6.18
N CYS A 87 -1.37 19.54 5.44
CA CYS A 87 -0.23 18.79 5.97
C CYS A 87 0.50 19.52 7.12
N ASP A 88 0.24 20.81 7.30
CA ASP A 88 0.74 21.65 8.40
C ASP A 88 -0.17 21.62 9.64
N GLY A 89 -1.21 20.77 9.64
CA GLY A 89 -2.10 20.56 10.78
C GLY A 89 -3.13 21.68 10.97
N GLN A 90 -3.23 22.62 10.03
CA GLN A 90 -4.20 23.72 10.11
C GLN A 90 -5.51 23.36 9.40
N MET A 91 -6.63 23.57 10.09
CA MET A 91 -7.96 23.33 9.53
C MET A 91 -8.24 24.30 8.37
N GLY A 92 -8.65 23.77 7.22
CA GLY A 92 -8.91 24.56 6.01
C GLY A 92 -7.66 25.01 5.25
N SER A 93 -6.46 24.63 5.71
CA SER A 93 -5.22 24.86 4.96
C SER A 93 -5.21 24.04 3.67
N THR A 94 -4.78 24.68 2.58
CA THR A 94 -4.65 24.04 1.25
C THR A 94 -3.27 23.42 1.04
N LYS A 95 -2.38 23.44 2.05
CA LYS A 95 -1.05 22.83 1.93
C LYS A 95 -1.15 21.31 1.89
N THR A 96 -0.50 20.72 0.91
CA THR A 96 -0.44 19.27 0.71
C THR A 96 1.01 18.78 0.79
N VAL A 97 1.17 17.48 1.01
CA VAL A 97 2.47 16.82 0.93
C VAL A 97 2.88 16.65 -0.53
N ASP A 98 4.16 16.88 -0.83
CA ASP A 98 4.72 16.59 -2.15
C ASP A 98 4.98 15.07 -2.34
N SER A 99 5.55 14.69 -3.49
CA SER A 99 5.85 13.28 -3.80
C SER A 99 6.89 12.67 -2.86
N CYS A 100 7.72 13.50 -2.25
CA CYS A 100 8.75 13.16 -1.26
C CYS A 100 8.18 13.11 0.17
N LYS A 101 6.88 13.35 0.35
CA LYS A 101 6.18 13.47 1.63
C LYS A 101 6.64 14.65 2.49
N VAL A 102 7.14 15.71 1.87
CA VAL A 102 7.44 17.00 2.52
C VAL A 102 6.22 17.91 2.41
N CYS A 103 5.77 18.46 3.54
CA CYS A 103 4.63 19.38 3.57
C CYS A 103 4.98 20.70 2.88
N GLY A 104 4.22 21.08 1.84
CA GLY A 104 4.51 22.26 1.02
C GLY A 104 5.83 22.17 0.25
N GLY A 105 6.33 20.95 0.04
CA GLY A 105 7.57 20.70 -0.70
C GLY A 105 7.43 20.91 -2.22
N ASP A 106 8.56 20.96 -2.89
CA ASP A 106 8.70 21.22 -4.33
C ASP A 106 9.17 19.98 -5.12
N ASN A 107 9.17 18.79 -4.49
CA ASN A 107 9.69 17.51 -5.00
C ASN A 107 11.22 17.46 -5.21
N THR A 108 12.00 18.35 -4.60
CA THR A 108 13.46 18.38 -4.81
C THR A 108 14.26 17.48 -3.85
N THR A 109 13.67 17.02 -2.75
CA THR A 109 14.36 16.26 -1.68
C THR A 109 14.49 14.75 -1.96
N CYS A 110 13.81 14.26 -2.99
CA CYS A 110 13.82 12.86 -3.39
C CYS A 110 14.08 12.69 -4.90
N THR A 111 14.41 11.46 -5.31
CA THR A 111 14.64 11.08 -6.71
C THR A 111 13.63 10.02 -7.10
N LYS A 112 13.05 10.16 -8.30
CA LYS A 112 12.11 9.18 -8.86
C LYS A 112 12.87 7.98 -9.43
N VAL A 113 12.46 6.79 -9.04
CA VAL A 113 12.88 5.51 -9.63
C VAL A 113 11.70 4.92 -10.39
N SER A 114 11.93 4.40 -11.59
CA SER A 114 10.89 3.74 -12.39
C SER A 114 11.45 2.55 -13.15
N GLY A 115 10.59 1.59 -13.44
CA GLY A 115 10.95 0.40 -14.21
C GLY A 115 9.73 -0.35 -14.71
N SER A 116 10.00 -1.46 -15.39
CA SER A 116 8.99 -2.38 -15.89
C SER A 116 9.38 -3.82 -15.60
N TYR A 117 8.38 -4.70 -15.61
CA TYR A 117 8.57 -6.13 -15.41
C TYR A 117 7.55 -6.91 -16.25
N ALA A 118 8.05 -7.86 -17.04
CA ALA A 118 7.23 -8.69 -17.95
C ALA A 118 7.51 -10.19 -17.77
N GLU A 119 8.30 -10.54 -16.76
CA GLU A 119 8.79 -11.88 -16.51
C GLU A 119 7.98 -12.59 -15.40
N GLY A 120 8.41 -13.78 -15.00
CA GLY A 120 7.76 -14.55 -13.93
C GLY A 120 7.77 -16.04 -14.21
N LYS A 121 7.37 -16.83 -13.21
CA LYS A 121 7.35 -18.30 -13.27
C LYS A 121 5.93 -18.81 -13.12
N ALA A 122 5.60 -19.84 -13.90
CA ALA A 122 4.26 -20.40 -13.92
C ALA A 122 3.89 -20.97 -12.55
N LYS A 123 2.69 -20.65 -12.08
CA LYS A 123 2.11 -21.09 -10.81
C LYS A 123 2.91 -20.69 -9.57
N GLU A 124 3.75 -19.67 -9.67
CA GLU A 124 4.57 -19.16 -8.56
C GLU A 124 4.42 -17.65 -8.43
N TYR A 125 4.55 -17.14 -7.19
CA TYR A 125 4.72 -15.72 -6.93
C TYR A 125 6.20 -15.38 -7.01
N ILE A 126 6.55 -14.42 -7.88
CA ILE A 126 7.92 -13.94 -8.05
C ILE A 126 7.98 -12.48 -7.59
N THR A 127 8.86 -12.19 -6.63
CA THR A 127 9.20 -10.82 -6.24
C THR A 127 9.95 -10.15 -7.37
N PHE A 128 9.39 -9.05 -7.87
CA PHE A 128 10.06 -8.21 -8.87
C PHE A 128 10.45 -6.84 -8.32
N LEU A 129 9.87 -6.44 -7.19
CA LEU A 129 10.16 -5.17 -6.54
C LEU A 129 10.13 -5.36 -5.03
N SER A 130 11.27 -5.18 -4.37
CA SER A 130 11.36 -4.96 -2.93
C SER A 130 11.57 -3.47 -2.71
N LEU A 131 10.70 -2.84 -1.93
CA LEU A 131 10.73 -1.39 -1.71
C LEU A 131 11.82 -1.03 -0.70
N PRO A 132 12.76 -0.16 -1.04
CA PRO A 132 13.70 0.39 -0.07
C PRO A 132 12.97 1.10 1.08
N PRO A 133 13.57 1.16 2.28
CA PRO A 133 13.07 2.00 3.35
C PRO A 133 12.94 3.47 2.91
N ASN A 134 11.94 4.16 3.46
CA ASN A 134 11.59 5.54 3.13
C ASN A 134 11.16 5.76 1.67
N SER A 135 10.71 4.72 0.97
CA SER A 135 10.09 4.89 -0.34
C SER A 135 8.75 5.60 -0.20
N THR A 136 8.48 6.56 -1.09
CA THR A 136 7.24 7.35 -1.08
C THR A 136 6.54 7.30 -2.43
N SER A 137 5.21 7.51 -2.41
CA SER A 137 4.37 7.64 -3.60
C SER A 137 4.56 6.50 -4.60
N VAL A 138 4.61 5.28 -4.08
CA VAL A 138 4.82 4.07 -4.88
C VAL A 138 3.57 3.82 -5.70
N ARG A 139 3.76 3.53 -6.98
CA ARG A 139 2.71 3.16 -7.90
C ARG A 139 3.16 1.99 -8.76
N VAL A 140 2.38 0.92 -8.76
CA VAL A 140 2.61 -0.28 -9.58
C VAL A 140 1.34 -0.57 -10.36
N ILE A 141 1.47 -0.82 -11.65
CA ILE A 141 0.33 -1.08 -12.55
C ILE A 141 0.61 -2.37 -13.31
N ASN A 142 -0.33 -3.31 -13.30
CA ASN A 142 -0.35 -4.44 -14.22
C ASN A 142 -1.45 -4.23 -15.28
N ARG A 143 -1.07 -4.21 -16.56
CA ARG A 143 -2.00 -4.00 -17.69
C ARG A 143 -2.53 -5.31 -18.28
N LYS A 144 -2.01 -6.47 -17.86
CA LYS A 144 -2.44 -7.80 -18.32
C LYS A 144 -2.89 -8.73 -17.19
N PRO A 145 -3.91 -8.36 -16.40
CA PRO A 145 -4.32 -9.11 -15.22
C PRO A 145 -5.23 -10.33 -15.50
N LEU A 146 -5.44 -10.71 -16.77
CA LEU A 146 -6.30 -11.85 -17.12
C LEU A 146 -5.71 -13.20 -16.67
N PHE A 147 -4.39 -13.35 -16.79
CA PHE A 147 -3.67 -14.59 -16.47
C PHE A 147 -2.52 -14.37 -15.50
N THR A 148 -2.38 -13.15 -15.01
CA THR A 148 -1.41 -12.74 -14.01
C THR A 148 -2.09 -11.87 -12.98
N HIS A 149 -1.55 -11.80 -11.78
CA HIS A 149 -2.06 -10.88 -10.76
C HIS A 149 -0.97 -10.44 -9.81
N LEU A 150 -1.12 -9.26 -9.23
CA LEU A 150 -0.20 -8.70 -8.25
C LEU A 150 -0.47 -9.28 -6.85
N ALA A 151 0.58 -9.36 -6.05
CA ALA A 151 0.51 -9.62 -4.63
C ALA A 151 1.44 -8.66 -3.90
N VAL A 152 1.10 -8.37 -2.65
CA VAL A 152 1.90 -7.51 -1.78
C VAL A 152 2.11 -8.24 -0.47
N LYS A 153 3.37 -8.33 -0.06
CA LYS A 153 3.76 -8.78 1.27
C LYS A 153 4.24 -7.61 2.10
N VAL A 154 3.86 -7.62 3.37
CA VAL A 154 4.34 -6.69 4.39
C VAL A 154 4.90 -7.53 5.52
N LYS A 155 6.18 -7.35 5.86
CA LYS A 155 6.88 -8.17 6.87
C LYS A 155 6.75 -9.68 6.61
N GLY A 156 6.81 -10.08 5.33
CA GLY A 156 6.69 -11.48 4.89
C GLY A 156 5.25 -12.02 4.76
N GLU A 157 4.25 -11.32 5.28
CA GLU A 157 2.84 -11.73 5.26
C GLU A 157 2.07 -11.13 4.09
N TYR A 158 1.25 -11.93 3.40
CA TYR A 158 0.45 -11.44 2.28
C TYR A 158 -0.72 -10.57 2.76
N VAL A 159 -0.67 -9.29 2.43
CA VAL A 159 -1.78 -8.34 2.65
C VAL A 159 -2.66 -8.21 1.40
N VAL A 160 -2.13 -8.55 0.23
CA VAL A 160 -2.86 -8.61 -1.05
C VAL A 160 -2.57 -9.95 -1.72
N ALA A 161 -3.63 -10.67 -2.12
CA ALA A 161 -3.58 -11.98 -2.78
C ALA A 161 -2.89 -13.08 -1.93
N GLY A 162 -1.85 -13.74 -2.46
CA GLY A 162 -1.10 -14.80 -1.75
C GLY A 162 -1.64 -16.23 -1.87
N LYS A 163 -2.88 -16.43 -2.36
CA LYS A 163 -3.53 -17.76 -2.44
C LYS A 163 -3.71 -18.29 -3.88
N GLY A 164 -2.80 -17.93 -4.78
CA GLY A 164 -2.87 -18.29 -6.22
C GLY A 164 -4.08 -17.73 -6.99
N LYS A 165 -4.80 -16.77 -6.43
CA LYS A 165 -5.96 -16.10 -7.04
C LYS A 165 -5.81 -14.58 -6.86
N ILE A 166 -6.33 -13.83 -7.83
CA ILE A 166 -6.43 -12.37 -7.77
C ILE A 166 -7.28 -11.95 -6.56
N SER A 167 -6.86 -10.88 -5.87
CA SER A 167 -7.61 -10.30 -4.76
C SER A 167 -8.71 -9.37 -5.27
N LEU A 168 -9.72 -9.11 -4.44
CA LEU A 168 -10.62 -7.96 -4.64
C LEU A 168 -9.90 -6.66 -4.21
N ASN A 169 -10.59 -5.52 -4.33
CA ASN A 169 -10.08 -4.25 -3.82
C ASN A 169 -9.74 -4.35 -2.33
N VAL A 170 -8.53 -3.97 -1.96
CA VAL A 170 -8.02 -4.03 -0.58
C VAL A 170 -7.37 -2.70 -0.25
N THR A 171 -7.64 -2.20 0.96
CA THR A 171 -6.86 -1.12 1.55
C THR A 171 -6.31 -1.60 2.88
N TYR A 172 -4.99 -1.63 3.01
CA TYR A 172 -4.28 -2.10 4.18
C TYR A 172 -3.53 -0.96 4.90
N PRO A 173 -3.52 -0.92 6.24
CA PRO A 173 -4.30 -1.80 7.13
C PRO A 173 -5.77 -1.37 7.24
N SER A 174 -6.08 -0.11 6.95
CA SER A 174 -7.43 0.46 6.95
C SER A 174 -7.50 1.69 6.03
N VAL A 175 -8.71 2.06 5.59
CA VAL A 175 -8.95 3.27 4.76
C VAL A 175 -8.85 4.59 5.56
N LEU A 176 -8.66 4.52 6.87
CA LEU A 176 -8.47 5.69 7.73
C LEU A 176 -7.02 6.01 8.10
N GLU A 177 -6.07 5.12 7.81
CA GLU A 177 -4.66 5.34 8.16
C GLU A 177 -4.00 6.38 7.26
N ASP A 178 -2.92 7.02 7.70
CA ASP A 178 -2.23 8.01 6.87
C ASP A 178 -1.38 7.37 5.78
N SER A 179 -0.71 6.27 6.11
CA SER A 179 0.08 5.48 5.18
C SER A 179 -0.67 4.18 4.85
N GLN A 180 -1.21 4.13 3.64
CA GLN A 180 -2.02 3.00 3.18
C GLN A 180 -1.38 2.29 2.00
N ILE A 181 -1.64 0.99 1.90
CA ILE A 181 -1.46 0.19 0.69
C ILE A 181 -2.84 0.02 0.06
N LYS A 182 -3.08 0.66 -1.08
CA LYS A 182 -4.33 0.58 -1.84
C LYS A 182 -4.12 -0.31 -3.05
N TYR A 183 -4.79 -1.45 -3.08
CA TYR A 183 -4.85 -2.32 -4.24
C TYR A 183 -6.24 -2.24 -4.87
N LYS A 184 -6.29 -1.86 -6.15
CA LYS A 184 -7.51 -1.72 -6.93
C LYS A 184 -7.45 -2.58 -8.19
N VAL A 185 -8.54 -3.28 -8.46
CA VAL A 185 -8.78 -4.00 -9.72
C VAL A 185 -9.84 -3.25 -10.50
N PHE A 186 -9.50 -2.85 -11.72
CA PHE A 186 -10.43 -2.27 -12.66
C PHE A 186 -10.97 -3.38 -13.55
N LEU A 187 -12.26 -3.30 -13.87
CA LEU A 187 -12.96 -4.32 -14.65
C LEU A 187 -13.33 -3.78 -16.03
N THR A 188 -13.41 -4.68 -16.99
CA THR A 188 -14.06 -4.45 -18.28
C THR A 188 -15.59 -4.46 -18.12
N LYS A 189 -16.33 -4.10 -19.18
CA LYS A 189 -17.80 -4.25 -19.23
C LYS A 189 -18.26 -5.70 -18.99
N GLY A 190 -17.42 -6.69 -19.27
CA GLY A 190 -17.70 -8.11 -19.03
C GLY A 190 -17.31 -8.61 -17.63
N ASN A 191 -17.05 -7.71 -16.67
CA ASN A 191 -16.58 -8.04 -15.31
C ASN A 191 -15.26 -8.83 -15.27
N LEU A 192 -14.43 -8.71 -16.30
CA LEU A 192 -13.08 -9.29 -16.33
C LEU A 192 -12.02 -8.26 -15.91
N PRO A 193 -10.94 -8.67 -15.21
CA PRO A 193 -9.84 -7.78 -14.86
C PRO A 193 -9.23 -7.10 -16.10
N SER A 194 -9.18 -5.77 -16.09
CA SER A 194 -8.59 -4.95 -17.16
C SER A 194 -7.28 -4.29 -16.74
N LEU A 195 -7.17 -3.91 -15.46
CA LEU A 195 -5.98 -3.27 -14.90
C LEU A 195 -5.90 -3.56 -13.40
N GLU A 196 -4.72 -3.82 -12.88
CA GLU A 196 -4.44 -3.76 -11.44
C GLU A 196 -3.59 -2.55 -11.11
N GLU A 197 -3.86 -1.91 -9.99
CA GLU A 197 -3.05 -0.80 -9.47
C GLU A 197 -2.78 -1.01 -7.97
N VAL A 198 -1.51 -1.03 -7.59
CA VAL A 198 -1.06 -0.91 -6.20
C VAL A 198 -0.53 0.50 -6.01
N ARG A 199 -1.03 1.20 -4.99
CA ARG A 199 -0.47 2.45 -4.49
C ARG A 199 -0.01 2.26 -3.06
N VAL A 200 1.21 2.67 -2.75
CA VAL A 200 1.70 2.77 -1.37
C VAL A 200 2.02 4.23 -1.11
N ASP A 201 1.32 4.82 -0.14
CA ASP A 201 1.50 6.23 0.17
C ASP A 201 2.92 6.48 0.71
N GLY A 202 3.35 5.70 1.70
CA GLY A 202 4.67 5.85 2.35
C GLY A 202 4.74 7.10 3.25
N PRO A 203 5.87 7.35 3.92
CA PRO A 203 7.16 6.65 3.79
C PRO A 203 7.12 5.21 4.31
N THR A 204 7.73 4.28 3.56
CA THR A 204 7.78 2.87 3.96
C THR A 204 8.75 2.66 5.12
N GLN A 205 8.22 2.21 6.27
CA GLN A 205 9.03 1.81 7.43
C GLN A 205 9.23 0.29 7.50
N GLU A 206 8.28 -0.44 6.94
CA GLU A 206 8.26 -1.90 6.95
C GLU A 206 8.81 -2.45 5.65
N GLU A 207 9.32 -3.68 5.69
CA GLU A 207 9.73 -4.40 4.49
C GLU A 207 8.49 -4.74 3.66
N ILE A 208 8.43 -4.20 2.45
CA ILE A 208 7.33 -4.41 1.51
C ILE A 208 7.86 -5.03 0.23
N GLU A 209 7.37 -6.22 -0.09
CA GLU A 209 7.66 -6.91 -1.35
C GLU A 209 6.42 -6.91 -2.24
N ILE A 210 6.61 -6.55 -3.52
CA ILE A 210 5.58 -6.64 -4.54
C ILE A 210 5.94 -7.77 -5.49
N GLN A 211 5.00 -8.69 -5.62
CA GLN A 211 5.15 -9.92 -6.37
C GLN A 211 4.14 -10.00 -7.50
N VAL A 212 4.44 -10.81 -8.51
CA VAL A 212 3.48 -11.19 -9.54
C VAL A 212 3.32 -12.70 -9.56
N TYR A 213 2.07 -13.15 -9.66
CA TYR A 213 1.74 -14.53 -9.97
C TYR A 213 1.44 -14.66 -11.46
N ARG A 214 1.94 -15.74 -12.07
CA ARG A 214 1.68 -16.05 -13.47
C ARG A 214 1.01 -17.41 -13.59
N ARG A 215 -0.19 -17.49 -14.15
CA ARG A 215 -0.95 -18.76 -14.21
C ARG A 215 -0.37 -19.78 -15.18
N TYR A 216 0.08 -19.32 -16.35
CA TYR A 216 0.57 -20.16 -17.44
C TYR A 216 2.05 -19.93 -17.69
N ALA A 217 2.74 -20.91 -18.27
CA ALA A 217 4.15 -20.80 -18.62
C ALA A 217 4.39 -20.02 -19.92
N LYS A 218 5.66 -19.74 -20.25
CA LYS A 218 6.06 -18.90 -21.40
C LYS A 218 5.60 -19.48 -22.74
N GLU A 219 5.52 -20.79 -22.84
CA GLU A 219 5.07 -21.52 -24.04
C GLU A 219 3.62 -21.23 -24.42
N TYR A 220 2.77 -20.73 -23.51
CA TYR A 220 1.39 -20.32 -23.79
C TYR A 220 1.30 -18.94 -24.48
N GLY A 221 2.44 -18.35 -24.85
CA GLY A 221 2.53 -17.14 -25.65
C GLY A 221 2.49 -15.84 -24.84
N ARG A 222 2.78 -14.75 -25.54
CA ARG A 222 2.97 -13.39 -24.96
C ARG A 222 1.72 -12.81 -24.30
N ALA A 223 0.53 -13.32 -24.63
CA ALA A 223 -0.72 -12.90 -23.99
C ALA A 223 -0.79 -13.29 -22.50
N THR A 224 -0.03 -14.30 -22.09
CA THR A 224 0.04 -14.78 -20.70
C THR A 224 1.16 -14.13 -19.88
N ASN A 225 1.99 -13.29 -20.51
CA ASN A 225 3.03 -12.54 -19.82
C ASN A 225 2.39 -11.35 -19.06
N PRO A 226 2.90 -11.02 -17.87
CA PRO A 226 2.52 -9.78 -17.20
C PRO A 226 3.02 -8.56 -17.99
N ASP A 227 2.39 -7.42 -17.74
CA ASP A 227 2.80 -6.13 -18.28
C ASP A 227 2.77 -5.13 -17.13
N ILE A 228 3.85 -5.14 -16.35
CA ILE A 228 3.96 -4.37 -15.11
C ILE A 228 4.85 -3.16 -15.33
N THR A 229 4.38 -2.01 -14.86
CA THR A 229 5.17 -0.78 -14.75
C THR A 229 5.12 -0.28 -13.32
N PHE A 230 6.23 0.23 -12.81
CA PHE A 230 6.29 0.76 -11.46
C PHE A 230 7.09 2.06 -11.39
N SER A 231 6.74 2.89 -10.42
CA SER A 231 7.50 4.07 -10.05
C SER A 231 7.36 4.37 -8.56
N TYR A 232 8.41 4.87 -7.94
CA TYR A 232 8.44 5.32 -6.56
C TYR A 232 9.50 6.41 -6.39
N PHE A 233 9.52 7.07 -5.24
CA PHE A 233 10.53 8.06 -4.90
C PHE A 233 11.35 7.60 -3.71
N VAL A 234 12.64 7.93 -3.70
CA VAL A 234 13.57 7.67 -2.59
C VAL A 234 14.28 8.97 -2.19
N PRO A 235 14.51 9.22 -0.89
CA PRO A 235 15.25 10.40 -0.44
C PRO A 235 16.65 10.45 -1.05
N LYS A 236 17.13 11.65 -1.43
CA LYS A 236 18.45 11.82 -2.06
C LYS A 236 19.61 11.39 -1.15
N GLU A 237 19.44 11.50 0.16
CA GLU A 237 20.44 11.09 1.16
C GLU A 237 20.72 9.58 1.15
N ASN A 238 19.79 8.76 0.64
CA ASN A 238 19.91 7.30 0.57
C ASN A 238 20.56 6.79 -0.73
N LEU A 239 21.04 7.67 -1.62
CA LEU A 239 21.73 7.26 -2.84
C LEU A 239 23.22 6.97 -2.55
N SER A 240 23.50 5.85 -1.89
CA SER A 240 24.85 5.26 -1.95
C SER A 240 25.04 4.67 -3.36
N TYR A 241 25.80 5.35 -4.21
CA TYR A 241 26.16 4.81 -5.51
C TYR A 241 26.99 3.53 -5.33
N VAL A 242 26.40 2.37 -5.61
CA VAL A 242 27.13 1.10 -5.67
C VAL A 242 27.55 0.87 -7.11
N TRP A 243 28.85 0.95 -7.38
CA TRP A 243 29.41 0.51 -8.65
C TRP A 243 29.28 -1.01 -8.76
N ILE A 244 28.41 -1.48 -9.66
CA ILE A 244 28.33 -2.90 -9.99
C ILE A 244 29.29 -3.14 -11.16
N PRO A 245 30.39 -3.89 -10.98
CA PRO A 245 31.28 -4.23 -12.08
C PRO A 245 30.52 -5.13 -13.08
N GLN A 246 30.27 -4.59 -14.27
CA GLN A 246 29.76 -5.35 -15.41
C GLN A 246 30.94 -6.09 -16.04
N LYS A 247 30.94 -7.43 -15.99
CA LYS A 247 31.87 -8.24 -16.81
C LYS A 247 31.36 -8.27 -18.25
N GLY A 248 31.85 -7.36 -19.07
CA GLY A 248 31.77 -7.43 -20.54
C GLY A 248 33.11 -7.84 -21.15
N GLN A 249 33.10 -8.34 -22.38
CA GLN A 249 34.32 -8.39 -23.18
C GLN A 249 34.76 -6.95 -23.46
N CYS A 250 35.97 -6.61 -23.04
CA CYS A 250 36.56 -5.31 -23.36
C CYS A 250 36.81 -5.24 -24.87
N SER A 251 36.46 -4.11 -25.50
CA SER A 251 36.76 -3.87 -26.91
C SER A 251 38.25 -3.62 -27.17
N GLU A 252 39.02 -3.40 -26.11
CA GLU A 252 40.45 -3.10 -26.14
C GLU A 252 41.21 -4.12 -25.28
N THR A 253 42.31 -4.66 -25.80
CA THR A 253 43.26 -5.42 -24.99
C THR A 253 44.06 -4.44 -24.13
N CYS A 254 43.82 -4.43 -22.83
CA CYS A 254 44.69 -3.72 -21.90
C CYS A 254 46.10 -4.34 -21.94
N GLY A 255 47.13 -3.47 -22.00
CA GLY A 255 48.54 -3.86 -22.06
C GLY A 255 48.98 -4.71 -20.86
N GLU A 256 50.11 -5.39 -21.03
CA GLU A 256 50.65 -6.42 -20.12
C GLU A 256 50.69 -5.97 -18.64
N GLY A 257 49.62 -6.33 -17.91
CA GLY A 257 49.54 -6.19 -16.46
C GLY A 257 49.26 -7.54 -15.84
N GLU A 258 50.11 -7.99 -14.92
CA GLU A 258 49.89 -9.22 -14.17
C GLU A 258 48.69 -9.08 -13.22
N VAL A 259 47.69 -9.95 -13.41
CA VAL A 259 46.60 -10.13 -12.46
C VAL A 259 47.10 -10.96 -11.28
N ARG A 260 47.35 -10.34 -10.12
CA ARG A 260 47.56 -11.06 -8.88
C ARG A 260 46.23 -11.41 -8.22
N THR A 261 45.79 -12.64 -8.40
CA THR A 261 44.69 -13.22 -7.63
C THR A 261 45.18 -13.64 -6.25
N SER A 262 44.83 -12.88 -5.21
CA SER A 262 45.04 -13.31 -3.82
C SER A 262 43.97 -14.33 -3.44
N SER A 263 44.29 -15.62 -3.57
CA SER A 263 43.48 -16.70 -2.99
C SER A 263 43.62 -16.65 -1.47
N ALA A 264 42.53 -16.32 -0.76
CA ALA A 264 42.47 -16.45 0.69
C ALA A 264 42.59 -17.93 1.08
N LYS A 265 43.79 -18.38 1.45
CA LYS A 265 44.00 -19.70 2.07
C LYS A 265 43.45 -19.66 3.50
N ASN A 266 42.38 -20.42 3.76
CA ASN A 266 41.94 -20.73 5.12
C ASN A 266 43.05 -21.45 5.88
N ARG A 267 43.57 -20.81 6.94
CA ARG A 267 44.57 -21.37 7.85
C ARG A 267 43.84 -22.02 9.02
N VAL A 268 43.72 -23.35 9.02
CA VAL A 268 43.25 -24.12 10.17
C VAL A 268 44.34 -24.09 11.24
N ARG A 269 44.02 -23.55 12.42
CA ARG A 269 44.91 -23.49 13.59
C ARG A 269 44.57 -24.69 14.47
N LEU A 270 45.46 -25.70 14.48
CA LEU A 270 45.42 -26.80 15.44
C LEU A 270 45.78 -26.25 16.83
N LYS A 271 44.91 -26.46 17.83
CA LYS A 271 45.28 -26.40 19.25
C LYS A 271 45.59 -27.83 19.68
N GLY A 272 46.85 -28.08 20.04
CA GLY A 272 47.23 -29.27 20.79
C GLY A 272 46.90 -29.11 22.27
N SER A 273 46.68 -30.25 22.91
CA SER A 273 47.02 -30.49 24.32
C SER A 273 48.17 -31.48 24.34
#